data_AF-A0A5D2MYW5-F1
#
_entry.id   AF-A0A5D2MYW5-F1
#
_cell.length_a   1.000
_cell.length_b   1.000
_cell.length_c   1.000
_cell.angle_alpha   90.00
_cell.angle_beta   90.00
_cell.angle_gamma   90.00
#
_symmetry.space_group_name_H-M   'P 1'
#
loop_
_entity.id
_entity.type
_entity.pdbx_description
1 polymer ?
#
loop_
_entity_poly.entity_id
_entity_poly.type
_entity_poly.pdbx_seq_one_letter_code
_entity_poly.pdbx_strand_id
1 'polypeptide(L)'
;MEKSMSKAELSKEIHTSPPCIPAIMETARLQSIISDCYAARRLNNQLCDIAINWAGGLHHAKKCKASGFCYINDLVLGILELLKYHGFGNLGASKVSCPCIIY
;
A
#
# COMPACT_ATOMS: atom_id res chain seq x y z
N MET A 1 6.62 -25.29 8.84
CA MET A 1 5.68 -26.33 8.37
C MET A 1 4.89 -25.74 7.22
N GLU A 2 5.35 -25.93 5.98
CA GLU A 2 4.60 -25.55 4.79
C GLU A 2 3.39 -26.48 4.67
N LYS A 3 2.18 -25.94 4.79
CA LYS A 3 0.97 -26.70 4.46
C LYS A 3 0.91 -26.85 2.95
N SER A 4 0.87 -28.09 2.46
CA SER A 4 0.57 -28.36 1.06
C SER A 4 -0.86 -27.91 0.75
N MET A 5 -0.99 -27.15 -0.33
CA MET A 5 -2.28 -26.60 -0.75
C MET A 5 -3.11 -27.67 -1.47
N SER A 6 -4.40 -27.72 -1.17
CA SER A 6 -5.32 -28.62 -1.86
C SER A 6 -5.53 -28.19 -3.32
N LYS A 7 -5.92 -29.14 -4.20
CA LYS A 7 -6.23 -28.86 -5.61
C LYS A 7 -7.26 -27.73 -5.81
N ALA A 8 -8.22 -27.61 -4.88
CA ALA A 8 -9.22 -26.55 -4.91
C ALA A 8 -8.64 -25.17 -4.54
N GLU A 9 -7.70 -25.12 -3.60
CA GLU A 9 -6.98 -23.89 -3.26
C GLU A 9 -6.00 -23.49 -4.38
N LEU A 10 -5.35 -24.47 -5.01
CA LEU A 10 -4.47 -24.25 -6.17
C LEU A 10 -5.24 -23.72 -7.39
N SER A 11 -6.43 -24.25 -7.67
CA SER A 11 -7.30 -23.75 -8.75
C SER A 11 -7.76 -22.32 -8.48
N LYS A 12 -8.18 -22.00 -7.24
CA LYS A 12 -8.51 -20.62 -6.85
C LYS A 12 -7.31 -19.68 -6.99
N GLU A 13 -6.10 -20.17 -6.70
CA GLU A 13 -4.87 -19.43 -6.89
C GLU A 13 -4.58 -19.10 -8.34
N ILE A 14 -4.69 -20.06 -9.24
CA ILE A 14 -4.43 -19.84 -10.67
C ILE A 14 -5.38 -18.79 -11.23
N HIS A 15 -6.65 -18.79 -10.82
CA HIS A 15 -7.64 -17.81 -11.28
C HIS A 15 -7.55 -16.44 -10.62
N THR A 16 -6.86 -16.31 -9.49
CA THR A 16 -6.70 -15.04 -8.76
C THR A 16 -5.31 -14.44 -8.86
N SER A 17 -4.35 -15.20 -9.41
CA SER A 17 -2.96 -14.77 -9.57
C SER A 17 -2.83 -13.85 -10.78
N PRO A 18 -2.37 -12.62 -10.58
CA PRO A 18 -2.28 -11.68 -11.68
C PRO A 18 -1.06 -11.99 -12.58
N PRO A 19 -1.09 -11.60 -13.87
CA PRO A 19 -0.07 -11.99 -14.84
C PRO A 19 1.30 -11.39 -14.49
N CYS A 20 2.32 -12.23 -14.31
CA CYS A 20 3.68 -11.79 -13.94
C CYS A 20 4.44 -11.19 -15.14
N ILE A 21 3.98 -10.03 -15.62
CA ILE A 21 4.59 -9.27 -16.71
C ILE A 21 5.55 -8.24 -16.09
N PRO A 22 6.85 -8.23 -16.44
CA PRO A 22 7.84 -7.35 -15.80
C PRO A 22 7.45 -5.87 -15.77
N ALA A 23 6.88 -5.35 -16.86
CA ALA A 23 6.42 -3.96 -16.94
C ALA A 23 5.28 -3.65 -15.94
N ILE A 24 4.40 -4.62 -15.67
CA ILE A 24 3.30 -4.46 -14.69
C ILE A 24 3.87 -4.49 -13.27
N MET A 25 4.87 -5.34 -13.02
CA MET A 25 5.56 -5.39 -11.72
C MET A 25 6.29 -4.08 -11.42
N GLU A 26 6.94 -3.48 -12.43
CA GLU A 26 7.64 -2.21 -12.31
C GLU A 26 6.67 -1.05 -11.99
N THR A 27 5.55 -0.97 -12.71
CA THR A 27 4.51 0.05 -12.46
C THR A 27 3.86 -0.12 -11.09
N ALA A 28 3.58 -1.35 -10.65
CA ALA A 28 3.06 -1.62 -9.30
C ALA A 28 4.04 -1.15 -8.21
N ARG A 29 5.35 -1.32 -8.42
CA ARG A 29 6.39 -0.79 -7.51
C ARG A 29 6.39 0.72 -7.47
N LEU A 30 6.43 1.37 -8.63
CA LEU A 30 6.43 2.83 -8.74
C LEU A 30 5.18 3.41 -8.06
N GLN A 31 4.00 2.86 -8.33
CA GLN A 31 2.75 3.31 -7.72
C GLN A 31 2.76 3.17 -6.19
N SER A 32 3.09 1.98 -5.68
CA SER A 32 2.97 1.68 -4.25
C SER A 32 4.01 2.40 -3.40
N ILE A 33 5.25 2.50 -3.89
CA ILE A 33 6.35 3.11 -3.12
C ILE A 33 6.37 4.62 -3.30
N ILE A 34 6.13 5.12 -4.52
CA ILE A 34 6.26 6.55 -4.79
C ILE A 34 4.99 7.28 -4.37
N SER A 35 3.78 6.78 -4.67
CA SER A 35 2.56 7.55 -4.42
C SER A 35 2.08 7.45 -2.96
N ASP A 36 1.83 6.24 -2.45
CA ASP A 36 1.24 6.04 -1.12
C ASP A 36 2.18 6.48 0.02
N CYS A 37 3.45 6.08 -0.02
CA CYS A 37 4.42 6.53 0.98
C CYS A 37 4.66 8.04 0.91
N TYR A 38 4.57 8.66 -0.27
CA TYR A 38 4.69 10.11 -0.40
C TYR A 38 3.49 10.82 0.23
N ALA A 39 2.26 10.37 -0.06
CA ALA A 39 1.05 10.88 0.58
C ALA A 39 1.12 10.78 2.11
N ALA A 40 1.46 9.59 2.63
CA ALA A 40 1.63 9.37 4.07
C ALA A 40 2.73 10.27 4.67
N ARG A 41 3.84 10.47 3.96
CA ARG A 41 4.92 11.35 4.43
C ARG A 41 4.53 12.82 4.42
N ARG A 42 3.66 13.26 3.51
CA ARG A 42 3.11 14.62 3.55
C ARG A 42 2.20 14.83 4.75
N LEU A 43 1.35 13.85 5.06
CA LEU A 43 0.50 13.87 6.26
C LEU A 43 1.35 13.91 7.54
N ASN A 44 2.35 13.03 7.67
CA ASN A 44 3.26 13.00 8.81
C ASN A 44 4.01 14.33 9.02
N ASN A 45 4.43 14.98 7.92
CA ASN A 45 5.14 16.26 7.97
C ASN A 45 4.19 17.47 8.04
N GLN A 46 2.88 17.25 8.21
CA GLN A 46 1.86 18.29 8.26
C GLN A 46 1.86 19.23 7.03
N LEU A 47 2.24 18.69 5.88
CA LEU A 47 2.31 19.44 4.61
C LEU A 47 0.98 19.43 3.85
N CYS A 48 0.00 18.65 4.32
CA CYS A 48 -1.39 18.64 3.88
C CYS A 48 -2.28 18.06 4.98
N ASP A 49 -3.56 18.45 4.99
CA ASP A 49 -4.57 17.87 5.88
C ASP A 49 -5.20 16.61 5.28
N ILE A 50 -5.31 16.57 3.94
CA ILE A 50 -5.90 15.48 3.17
C ILE A 50 -4.97 15.17 2.01
N ALA A 51 -4.67 13.88 1.81
CA ALA A 51 -4.00 13.36 0.64
C ALA A 51 -4.90 12.28 0.02
N ILE A 52 -5.14 12.37 -1.28
CA ILE A 52 -5.84 11.37 -2.07
C ILE A 52 -4.81 10.79 -3.04
N ASN A 53 -4.86 9.48 -3.30
CA ASN A 53 -4.11 8.81 -4.36
C ASN A 53 -5.07 7.89 -5.11
N TRP A 54 -5.52 8.31 -6.29
CA TRP A 54 -6.50 7.54 -7.08
C TRP A 54 -5.91 6.26 -7.70
N ALA A 55 -4.60 6.20 -7.85
CA ALA A 55 -3.95 5.00 -8.37
C ALA A 55 -3.91 3.89 -7.31
N GLY A 56 -3.86 4.24 -6.02
CA GLY A 56 -3.66 3.32 -4.90
C GLY A 56 -4.89 2.47 -4.52
N GLY A 57 -4.84 1.86 -3.33
CA GLY A 57 -5.92 1.02 -2.79
C GLY A 57 -5.79 -0.45 -3.18
N LEU A 58 -4.59 -0.91 -3.54
CA LEU A 58 -4.29 -2.29 -3.94
C LEU A 58 -4.19 -3.21 -2.71
N HIS A 59 -5.32 -3.55 -2.13
CA HIS A 59 -5.41 -4.21 -0.81
C HIS A 59 -5.35 -5.75 -0.79
N HIS A 60 -5.39 -6.43 -1.95
CA HIS A 60 -5.47 -7.90 -1.96
C HIS A 60 -4.10 -8.59 -1.88
N ALA A 61 -3.02 -7.85 -2.08
CA ALA A 61 -1.66 -8.37 -1.98
C ALA A 61 -1.34 -8.80 -0.54
N LYS A 62 -0.68 -9.94 -0.41
CA LYS A 62 -0.19 -10.51 0.86
C LYS A 62 1.33 -10.43 0.89
N LYS A 63 1.93 -10.56 2.08
CA LYS A 63 3.37 -10.40 2.34
C LYS A 63 4.29 -11.14 1.34
N CYS A 64 3.90 -12.34 0.91
CA CYS A 64 4.69 -13.18 -0.01
C CYS A 64 3.89 -13.63 -1.23
N LYS A 65 2.79 -12.94 -1.57
CA LYS A 65 1.88 -13.40 -2.62
C LYS A 65 1.03 -12.28 -3.23
N ALA A 66 1.04 -12.20 -4.55
CA ALA A 66 0.10 -11.37 -5.32
C ALA A 66 -1.29 -12.03 -5.41
N SER A 67 -2.35 -11.24 -5.45
CA SER A 67 -3.73 -11.73 -5.52
C SER A 67 -4.66 -10.65 -6.03
N GLY A 68 -5.65 -11.01 -6.86
CA GLY A 68 -6.70 -10.09 -7.31
C GLY A 68 -6.15 -8.81 -7.94
N PHE A 69 -5.19 -8.96 -8.85
CA PHE A 69 -4.48 -7.85 -9.52
C PHE A 69 -3.63 -6.94 -8.62
N CYS A 70 -3.54 -7.23 -7.31
CA CYS A 70 -2.68 -6.52 -6.38
C CYS A 70 -1.36 -7.29 -6.22
N TYR A 71 -0.25 -6.66 -6.62
CA TYR A 71 1.11 -7.22 -6.48
C TYR A 71 1.83 -6.75 -5.22
N ILE A 72 1.55 -5.52 -4.80
CA ILE A 72 2.06 -4.88 -3.59
C ILE A 72 0.85 -4.36 -2.81
N ASN A 73 0.92 -4.44 -1.48
CA ASN A 73 -0.09 -3.88 -0.60
C ASN A 73 0.36 -2.48 -0.19
N ASP A 74 -0.02 -1.50 -1.00
CA ASP A 74 0.32 -0.09 -0.86
C ASP A 74 -0.25 0.53 0.43
N LEU A 75 -1.49 0.18 0.79
CA LEU A 75 -2.13 0.58 2.05
C LEU A 75 -1.31 0.19 3.28
N VAL A 76 -0.77 -1.03 3.32
CA VAL A 76 0.08 -1.47 4.44
C VAL A 76 1.34 -0.60 4.53
N LEU A 77 1.97 -0.26 3.40
CA LEU A 77 3.14 0.61 3.38
C LEU A 77 2.80 2.04 3.84
N GLY A 78 1.69 2.60 3.37
CA GLY A 78 1.20 3.91 3.81
C GLY A 78 0.88 3.95 5.31
N ILE A 79 0.21 2.93 5.85
CA ILE A 79 -0.07 2.83 7.30
C ILE A 79 1.23 2.72 8.10
N LEU A 80 2.19 1.90 7.66
CA LEU A 80 3.48 1.79 8.33
C LEU A 80 4.24 3.12 8.33
N GLU A 81 4.14 3.91 7.27
CA GLU A 81 4.70 5.25 7.22
C GLU A 81 4.02 6.18 8.24
N LEU A 82 2.67 6.19 8.29
CA LEU A 82 1.91 7.00 9.25
C LEU A 82 2.23 6.62 10.71
N LEU A 83 2.39 5.32 10.99
CA LEU A 83 2.68 4.82 12.33
C LEU A 83 4.03 5.28 12.89
N LYS A 84 4.95 5.81 12.07
CA LYS A 84 6.18 6.45 12.56
C LYS A 84 5.89 7.65 13.48
N TYR A 85 4.80 8.37 13.22
CA TYR A 85 4.41 9.57 13.96
C TYR A 85 3.14 9.36 14.80
N HIS A 86 2.26 8.47 14.37
CA HIS A 86 0.96 8.22 15.02
C HIS A 86 0.88 6.88 15.79
N GLY A 87 1.98 6.12 15.84
CA GLY A 87 2.06 4.86 16.58
C GLY A 87 2.02 5.06 18.10
N PHE A 88 1.65 4.00 18.82
CA PHE A 88 1.59 3.99 20.29
C PHE A 88 2.92 4.48 20.90
N GLY A 89 2.88 5.63 21.57
CA GLY A 89 4.02 6.25 22.24
C GLY A 89 4.48 7.59 21.65
N ASN A 90 4.10 7.93 20.41
CA ASN A 90 4.41 9.22 19.80
C ASN A 90 3.18 10.15 19.83
N LEU A 91 3.03 10.90 20.92
CA LEU A 91 2.07 11.99 21.06
C LEU A 91 2.75 13.32 20.71
N GLY A 92 3.00 13.56 19.43
CA GLY A 92 3.67 14.80 19.04
C GLY A 92 3.51 15.14 17.59
N ALA A 93 2.44 15.88 17.25
CA ALA A 93 2.55 17.10 16.44
C ALA A 93 1.20 17.85 16.45
N SER A 94 1.17 19.06 17.02
CA SER A 94 0.01 19.95 17.05
C SER A 94 0.18 21.08 16.02
N LYS A 95 -0.80 21.20 15.09
CA LYS A 95 -1.12 22.30 14.12
C LYS A 95 -0.02 22.63 13.09
N VAL A 96 -0.29 22.89 11.79
CA VAL A 96 -1.06 24.02 11.21
C VAL A 96 -1.55 23.72 9.78
N SER A 97 -2.58 24.47 9.35
CA SER A 97 -3.28 24.50 8.05
C SER A 97 -2.39 24.54 6.80
N CYS A 98 -2.52 23.54 5.92
CA CYS A 98 -2.01 23.60 4.55
C CYS A 98 -3.09 23.10 3.56
N PRO A 99 -3.47 23.90 2.56
CA PRO A 99 -4.58 23.56 1.67
C PRO A 99 -4.29 22.26 0.92
N CYS A 100 -5.30 21.39 0.90
CA CYS A 100 -5.34 20.07 0.26
C CYS A 100 -4.51 19.99 -1.02
N ILE A 101 -3.54 19.08 -1.06
CA ILE A 101 -2.88 18.69 -2.31
C ILE A 101 -3.42 17.32 -2.69
N ILE A 102 -4.16 17.28 -3.79
CA ILE A 102 -4.60 16.05 -4.45
C ILE A 102 -3.42 15.56 -5.30
N TYR A 103 -3.01 14.30 -5.13
CA TYR A 103 -2.02 13.63 -5.98
C TYR A 103 -2.65 12.44 -6.71
#